data_AF-A0A227JAM1-F1
#
_entry.id   AF-A0A227JAM1-F1
#
_cell.length_a   1.000
_cell.length_b   1.000
_cell.length_c   1.000
_cell.angle_alpha   90.00
_cell.angle_beta   90.00
_cell.angle_gamma   90.00
#
_symmetry.space_group_name_H-M   'P 1'
#
loop_
_entity.id
_entity.type
_entity.pdbx_description
1 polymer ?
#
loop_
_entity_poly.entity_id
_entity_poly.type
_entity_poly.pdbx_seq_one_letter_code
_entity_poly.pdbx_strand_id
1 'polypeptide(L)'
;GIYDCDKDLFDWVIAPLSENDKSLLSQMRYRPDSDLEHSKTRFKSLDCSIMELADDIAYGVHDLEDAIVLGMVTRQQWQEGAASQLADCGDPWFEEHIGSIGQMLFSGKHHQRKDAIGGMVNALLTSISIKVVDEPFQNPLLAWNACLEPHMAKALDVLKHFVS
;
A
#
# COMPACT_ATOMS: atom_id res chain seq x y z
N GLY A 1 -7.40 -7.16 -13.95
CA GLY A 1 -7.80 -6.43 -15.18
C GLY A 1 -9.19 -6.87 -15.57
N ILE A 2 -9.86 -6.11 -16.43
CA ILE A 2 -11.17 -6.46 -17.00
C ILE A 2 -10.91 -6.93 -18.43
N TYR A 3 -11.37 -8.13 -18.80
CA TYR A 3 -11.24 -8.64 -20.16
C TYR A 3 -12.44 -8.24 -21.01
N ASP A 4 -12.29 -8.30 -22.34
CA ASP A 4 -13.39 -7.96 -23.27
C ASP A 4 -14.66 -8.79 -23.03
N CYS A 5 -14.51 -10.04 -22.57
CA CYS A 5 -15.64 -10.90 -22.21
C CYS A 5 -16.38 -10.48 -20.94
N ASP A 6 -15.75 -9.67 -20.08
CA ASP A 6 -16.34 -9.18 -18.83
C ASP A 6 -17.09 -7.85 -19.03
N LYS A 7 -17.14 -7.33 -20.27
CA LYS A 7 -17.76 -6.04 -20.58
C LYS A 7 -19.19 -5.94 -20.08
N ASP A 8 -20.01 -6.96 -20.32
CA ASP A 8 -21.42 -6.95 -19.89
C ASP A 8 -21.56 -6.89 -18.36
N LEU A 9 -20.65 -7.55 -17.64
CA LEU A 9 -20.60 -7.52 -16.17
C LEU A 9 -20.14 -6.15 -15.67
N PHE A 10 -19.11 -5.57 -16.30
CA PHE A 10 -18.64 -4.24 -15.96
C PHE A 10 -19.72 -3.18 -16.19
N ASP A 11 -20.37 -3.22 -17.36
CA ASP A 11 -21.46 -2.30 -17.72
C ASP A 11 -22.63 -2.42 -16.71
N TRP A 12 -22.91 -3.63 -16.22
CA TRP A 12 -23.89 -3.85 -15.14
C TRP A 12 -23.44 -3.22 -13.81
N VAL A 13 -22.17 -3.38 -13.41
CA VAL A 13 -21.64 -2.79 -12.16
C VAL A 13 -21.70 -1.27 -12.17
N ILE A 14 -21.38 -0.64 -13.31
CA ILE A 14 -21.39 0.84 -13.43
C ILE A 14 -22.76 1.41 -13.81
N ALA A 15 -23.75 0.58 -14.12
CA ALA A 15 -25.11 1.01 -14.50
C ALA A 15 -25.74 2.06 -13.55
N PRO A 16 -25.62 1.96 -12.21
CA PRO A 16 -26.22 2.95 -11.30
C PRO A 16 -25.45 4.28 -11.21
N LEU A 17 -24.25 4.37 -11.80
CA LEU A 17 -23.47 5.61 -11.80
C LEU A 17 -24.05 6.64 -12.77
N SER A 18 -23.84 7.92 -12.48
CA SER A 18 -24.16 8.98 -13.42
C SER A 18 -23.22 8.94 -14.63
N GLU A 19 -23.63 9.55 -15.75
CA GLU A 19 -22.76 9.65 -16.93
C GLU A 19 -21.47 10.43 -16.64
N ASN A 20 -21.51 11.41 -15.73
CA ASN A 20 -20.33 12.12 -15.25
C ASN A 20 -19.37 11.16 -14.53
N ASP A 21 -19.87 10.38 -13.58
CA ASP A 21 -19.05 9.46 -12.80
C ASP A 21 -18.48 8.34 -13.66
N LYS A 22 -19.24 7.81 -14.62
CA LYS A 22 -18.76 6.81 -15.60
C LYS A 22 -17.62 7.37 -16.44
N SER A 23 -17.77 8.61 -16.94
CA SER A 23 -16.75 9.29 -17.72
C SER A 23 -15.47 9.50 -16.94
N LEU A 24 -15.57 10.00 -15.69
CA LEU A 24 -14.43 10.18 -14.80
C LEU A 24 -13.74 8.84 -14.47
N LEU A 25 -14.50 7.81 -14.04
CA LEU A 25 -13.97 6.50 -13.66
C LEU A 25 -13.25 5.79 -14.82
N SER A 26 -13.69 6.03 -16.05
CA SER A 26 -13.09 5.46 -17.27
C SER A 26 -11.79 6.15 -17.70
N GLN A 27 -11.38 7.25 -17.04
CA GLN A 27 -10.12 7.91 -17.33
C GLN A 27 -8.93 7.01 -16.98
N MET A 28 -8.03 6.82 -17.94
CA MET A 28 -6.77 6.09 -17.73
C MET A 28 -5.67 7.03 -17.25
N ARG A 29 -4.70 6.50 -16.51
CA ARG A 29 -3.46 7.22 -16.21
C ARG A 29 -2.68 7.44 -17.51
N TYR A 30 -2.01 8.59 -17.62
CA TYR A 30 -1.41 9.08 -18.86
C TYR A 30 -0.29 8.20 -19.46
N ARG A 31 0.33 7.30 -18.69
CA ARG A 31 1.40 6.41 -19.18
C ARG A 31 1.52 5.15 -18.33
N PRO A 32 1.61 3.95 -18.93
CA PRO A 32 2.36 2.84 -18.36
C PRO A 32 3.85 3.20 -18.35
N ASP A 33 4.60 2.82 -17.31
CA ASP A 33 6.04 3.10 -17.26
C ASP A 33 6.86 2.16 -18.17
N SER A 34 6.25 1.08 -18.66
CA SER A 34 6.82 0.19 -19.68
C SER A 34 5.75 -0.51 -20.54
N ASP A 35 6.14 -1.04 -21.70
CA ASP A 35 5.26 -1.82 -22.58
C ASP A 35 4.73 -3.12 -21.93
N LEU A 36 5.32 -3.54 -20.80
CA LEU A 36 4.93 -4.72 -20.03
C LEU A 36 3.93 -4.41 -18.92
N GLU A 37 3.66 -3.13 -18.62
CA GLU A 37 2.72 -2.75 -17.58
C GLU A 37 1.29 -2.58 -18.11
N HIS A 38 0.34 -3.08 -17.35
CA HIS A 38 -1.07 -2.86 -17.63
C HIS A 38 -1.47 -1.39 -17.39
N SER A 39 -2.32 -0.87 -18.27
CA SER A 39 -2.97 0.42 -18.04
C SER A 39 -3.80 0.40 -16.75
N LYS A 40 -3.67 1.46 -15.96
CA LYS A 40 -4.41 1.64 -14.70
C LYS A 40 -5.39 2.79 -14.85
N THR A 41 -6.59 2.65 -14.28
CA THR A 41 -7.53 3.77 -14.15
C THR A 41 -6.94 4.86 -13.27
N ARG A 42 -7.33 6.10 -13.54
CA ARG A 42 -6.93 7.26 -12.73
C ARG A 42 -7.60 7.21 -11.37
N PHE A 43 -8.87 6.79 -11.33
CA PHE A 43 -9.68 6.74 -10.12
C PHE A 43 -10.09 5.32 -9.76
N LYS A 44 -10.48 5.16 -8.50
CA LYS A 44 -11.01 3.94 -7.90
C LYS A 44 -12.00 4.30 -6.81
N SER A 45 -12.84 3.36 -6.43
CA SER A 45 -13.78 3.55 -5.34
C SER A 45 -13.11 3.46 -3.96
N LEU A 46 -13.80 3.94 -2.94
CA LEU A 46 -13.34 3.95 -1.55
C LEU A 46 -13.01 2.54 -1.06
N ASP A 47 -13.89 1.57 -1.31
CA ASP A 47 -13.68 0.16 -0.97
C ASP A 47 -12.45 -0.41 -1.68
N CYS A 48 -12.22 -0.09 -2.96
CA CYS A 48 -10.98 -0.46 -3.65
C CYS A 48 -9.75 0.17 -2.99
N SER A 49 -9.79 1.46 -2.63
CA SER A 49 -8.65 2.11 -1.97
C SER A 49 -8.35 1.54 -0.58
N ILE A 50 -9.37 1.11 0.17
CA ILE A 50 -9.20 0.44 1.46
C ILE A 50 -8.59 -0.96 1.25
N MET A 51 -9.13 -1.73 0.31
CA MET A 51 -8.66 -3.07 -0.03
C MET A 51 -7.18 -3.03 -0.47
N GLU A 52 -6.83 -2.13 -1.38
CA GLU A 52 -5.44 -2.00 -1.85
C GLU A 52 -4.48 -1.60 -0.72
N LEU A 53 -4.87 -0.66 0.17
CA LEU A 53 -4.02 -0.32 1.32
C LEU A 53 -3.89 -1.49 2.29
N ALA A 54 -4.95 -2.26 2.51
CA ALA A 54 -4.90 -3.44 3.37
C ALA A 54 -3.95 -4.50 2.80
N ASP A 55 -4.06 -4.78 1.50
CA ASP A 55 -3.17 -5.72 0.80
C ASP A 55 -1.72 -5.22 0.81
N ASP A 56 -1.49 -3.94 0.51
CA ASP A 56 -0.15 -3.35 0.49
C ASP A 56 0.54 -3.43 1.86
N ILE A 57 -0.18 -3.14 2.94
CA ILE A 57 0.34 -3.26 4.32
C ILE A 57 0.58 -4.74 4.67
N ALA A 58 -0.35 -5.62 4.31
CA ALA A 58 -0.25 -7.04 4.60
C ALA A 58 0.99 -7.63 3.92
N TYR A 59 1.13 -7.48 2.60
CA TYR A 59 2.27 -7.99 1.85
C TYR A 59 3.57 -7.30 2.28
N GLY A 60 3.59 -5.97 2.36
CA GLY A 60 4.82 -5.23 2.70
C GLY A 60 5.43 -5.59 4.05
N VAL A 61 4.61 -5.91 5.06
CA VAL A 61 5.09 -6.21 6.42
C VAL A 61 5.13 -7.70 6.73
N HIS A 62 4.14 -8.50 6.30
CA HIS A 62 4.15 -9.94 6.57
C HIS A 62 5.15 -10.70 5.70
N ASP A 63 5.37 -10.29 4.44
CA ASP A 63 6.38 -10.94 3.61
C ASP A 63 7.78 -10.72 4.19
N LEU A 64 8.02 -9.59 4.86
CA LEU A 64 9.25 -9.35 5.63
C LEU A 64 9.39 -10.36 6.78
N GLU A 65 8.30 -10.59 7.52
CA GLU A 65 8.31 -11.58 8.61
C GLU A 65 8.68 -12.97 8.08
N ASP A 66 8.03 -13.38 6.99
CA ASP A 66 8.24 -14.69 6.37
C ASP A 66 9.65 -14.82 5.79
N ALA A 67 10.17 -13.79 5.11
CA ALA A 67 11.53 -13.78 4.58
C ALA A 67 12.59 -13.92 5.68
N ILE A 68 12.36 -13.31 6.86
CA ILE A 68 13.24 -13.49 8.03
C ILE A 68 13.11 -14.91 8.60
N VAL A 69 11.89 -15.44 8.73
CA VAL A 69 11.63 -16.79 9.26
C VAL A 69 12.24 -17.87 8.38
N LEU A 70 12.17 -17.69 7.06
CA LEU A 70 12.75 -18.60 6.07
C LEU A 70 14.27 -18.43 5.90
N GLY A 71 14.88 -17.45 6.60
CA GLY A 71 16.31 -17.18 6.54
C GLY A 71 16.78 -16.57 5.21
N MET A 72 15.86 -16.01 4.43
CA MET A 72 16.15 -15.33 3.15
C MET A 72 16.75 -13.93 3.37
N VAL A 73 16.36 -13.29 4.48
CA VAL A 73 16.85 -11.97 4.87
C VAL A 73 17.70 -12.07 6.13
N THR A 74 18.92 -11.53 6.05
CA THR A 74 19.81 -11.34 7.19
C THR A 74 19.67 -9.94 7.78
N ARG A 75 20.13 -9.76 9.02
CA ARG A 75 20.17 -8.45 9.68
C ARG A 75 20.95 -7.41 8.88
N GLN A 76 22.04 -7.81 8.21
CA GLN A 76 22.84 -6.91 7.40
C GLN A 76 22.07 -6.43 6.17
N GLN A 77 21.42 -7.35 5.45
CA GLN A 77 20.56 -7.01 4.31
C GLN A 77 19.42 -6.09 4.72
N TRP A 78 18.77 -6.33 5.86
CA TRP A 78 17.76 -5.43 6.42
C TRP A 78 18.32 -4.03 6.67
N GLN A 79 19.49 -3.94 7.31
CA GLN A 79 20.10 -2.66 7.66
C GLN A 79 20.45 -1.84 6.40
N GLU A 80 21.06 -2.48 5.41
CA GLU A 80 21.52 -1.84 4.17
C GLU A 80 20.35 -1.57 3.21
N GLY A 81 19.37 -2.46 3.15
CA GLY A 81 18.29 -2.43 2.17
C GLY A 81 17.06 -1.64 2.59
N ALA A 82 16.70 -1.65 3.88
CA ALA A 82 15.44 -1.03 4.34
C ALA A 82 15.62 -0.09 5.53
N ALA A 83 16.36 -0.49 6.57
CA ALA A 83 16.38 0.24 7.84
C ALA A 83 16.92 1.68 7.69
N SER A 84 17.98 1.89 6.92
CA SER A 84 18.50 3.24 6.66
C SER A 84 17.50 4.10 5.88
N GLN A 85 16.81 3.52 4.89
CA GLN A 85 15.80 4.25 4.11
C GLN A 85 14.55 4.60 4.94
N LEU A 86 14.17 3.72 5.86
CA LEU A 86 13.07 3.94 6.81
C LEU A 86 13.44 4.97 7.88
N ALA A 87 14.69 4.98 8.33
CA ALA A 87 15.19 6.05 9.20
C ALA A 87 15.15 7.42 8.50
N ASP A 88 15.40 7.46 7.19
CA ASP A 88 15.43 8.69 6.40
C ASP A 88 14.09 8.96 5.64
N CYS A 89 13.01 8.28 6.02
CA CYS A 89 11.71 8.44 5.33
C CYS A 89 10.99 9.74 5.72
N GLY A 90 11.40 10.38 6.81
CA GLY A 90 10.81 11.61 7.35
C GLY A 90 9.60 11.37 8.24
N ASP A 91 9.34 10.13 8.63
CA ASP A 91 8.29 9.81 9.60
C ASP A 91 8.85 9.65 11.01
N PRO A 92 8.30 10.38 12.01
CA PRO A 92 8.80 10.33 13.38
C PRO A 92 8.76 8.95 14.01
N TRP A 93 7.77 8.12 13.68
CA TRP A 93 7.62 6.80 14.31
C TRP A 93 8.72 5.86 13.83
N PHE A 94 9.00 5.79 12.53
CA PHE A 94 10.12 4.95 12.05
C PHE A 94 11.47 5.50 12.47
N GLU A 95 11.68 6.82 12.44
CA GLU A 95 12.92 7.44 12.92
C GLU A 95 13.26 7.03 14.36
N GLU A 96 12.26 7.03 15.24
CA GLU A 96 12.43 6.66 16.64
C GLU A 96 12.55 5.14 16.84
N HIS A 97 11.79 4.34 16.11
CA HIS A 97 11.61 2.91 16.42
C HIS A 97 12.43 1.97 15.53
N ILE A 98 12.98 2.41 14.39
CA ILE A 98 13.63 1.49 13.43
C ILE A 98 14.81 0.72 14.02
N GLY A 99 15.58 1.36 14.91
CA GLY A 99 16.70 0.73 15.60
C GLY A 99 16.25 -0.39 16.54
N SER A 100 15.15 -0.18 17.29
CA SER A 100 14.60 -1.20 18.18
C SER A 100 13.90 -2.31 17.40
N ILE A 101 13.17 -1.96 16.33
CA ILE A 101 12.55 -2.90 15.38
C ILE A 101 13.60 -3.86 14.82
N GLY A 102 14.72 -3.35 14.30
CA GLY A 102 15.80 -4.18 13.78
C GLY A 102 16.38 -5.14 14.83
N GLN A 103 16.47 -4.73 16.10
CA GLN A 103 16.89 -5.64 17.17
C GLN A 103 15.85 -6.73 17.46
N MET A 104 14.57 -6.35 17.49
CA MET A 104 13.46 -7.26 17.77
C MET A 104 13.27 -8.29 16.66
N LEU A 105 13.31 -7.86 15.39
CA LEU A 105 13.17 -8.71 14.20
C LEU A 105 14.20 -9.86 14.18
N PHE A 106 15.46 -9.56 14.51
CA PHE A 106 16.58 -10.50 14.46
C PHE A 106 17.04 -11.01 15.83
N SER A 107 16.22 -10.83 16.87
CA SER A 107 16.52 -11.28 18.24
C SER A 107 16.53 -12.81 18.41
N GLY A 108 15.97 -13.54 17.44
CA GLY A 108 15.68 -14.98 17.53
C GLY A 108 14.44 -15.31 18.37
N LYS A 109 13.79 -14.33 19.01
CA LYS A 109 12.60 -14.54 19.84
C LYS A 109 11.33 -14.26 19.04
N HIS A 110 10.49 -15.27 18.90
CA HIS A 110 9.25 -15.19 18.12
C HIS A 110 8.32 -14.05 18.58
N HIS A 111 8.14 -13.88 19.89
CA HIS A 111 7.27 -12.83 20.41
C HIS A 111 7.79 -11.42 20.09
N GLN A 112 9.10 -11.17 20.20
CA GLN A 112 9.68 -9.85 19.88
C GLN A 112 9.54 -9.51 18.40
N ARG A 113 9.71 -10.50 17.51
CA ARG A 113 9.46 -10.30 16.08
C ARG A 113 7.99 -9.96 15.83
N LYS A 114 7.04 -10.67 16.45
CA LYS A 114 5.61 -10.35 16.34
C LYS A 114 5.28 -8.95 16.86
N ASP A 115 5.91 -8.52 17.95
CA ASP A 115 5.74 -7.16 18.47
C ASP A 115 6.27 -6.10 17.49
N ALA A 116 7.41 -6.35 16.85
CA ALA A 116 7.98 -5.45 15.83
C ALA A 116 7.08 -5.34 14.58
N ILE A 117 6.62 -6.49 14.07
CA ILE A 117 5.68 -6.58 12.94
C ILE A 117 4.36 -5.86 13.29
N GLY A 118 3.79 -6.15 14.46
CA GLY A 118 2.55 -5.51 14.93
C GLY A 118 2.71 -4.01 15.12
N GLY A 119 3.86 -3.55 15.60
CA GLY A 119 4.19 -2.13 15.70
C GLY A 119 4.18 -1.42 14.34
N MET A 120 4.84 -2.01 13.34
CA MET A 120 4.87 -1.46 11.97
C MET A 120 3.48 -1.41 11.34
N VAL A 121 2.71 -2.50 11.45
CA VAL A 121 1.32 -2.54 10.97
C VAL A 121 0.48 -1.48 11.65
N ASN A 122 0.58 -1.34 12.98
CA ASN A 122 -0.17 -0.33 13.73
C ASN A 122 0.20 1.09 13.29
N ALA A 123 1.49 1.40 13.14
CA ALA A 123 1.94 2.71 12.68
C ALA A 123 1.33 3.07 11.32
N LEU A 124 1.42 2.15 10.35
CA LEU A 124 0.83 2.31 9.02
C LEU A 124 -0.69 2.53 9.11
N LEU A 125 -1.42 1.68 9.83
CA LEU A 125 -2.87 1.79 9.98
C LEU A 125 -3.30 3.14 10.60
N THR A 126 -2.60 3.59 11.64
CA THR A 126 -2.92 4.86 12.31
C THR A 126 -2.61 6.11 11.50
N SER A 127 -1.88 5.97 10.38
CA SER A 127 -1.57 7.04 9.45
C SER A 127 -2.50 7.13 8.24
N ILE A 128 -3.50 6.23 8.17
CA ILE A 128 -4.52 6.26 7.11
C ILE A 128 -5.58 7.30 7.45
N SER A 129 -5.96 8.09 6.45
CA SER A 129 -7.10 9.01 6.50
C SER A 129 -7.95 8.89 5.24
N ILE A 130 -9.21 9.31 5.34
CA ILE A 130 -10.11 9.38 4.18
C ILE A 130 -10.07 10.80 3.63
N LYS A 131 -9.69 10.96 2.36
CA LYS A 131 -9.58 12.25 1.67
C LYS A 131 -10.56 12.32 0.50
N VAL A 132 -11.03 13.53 0.20
CA VAL A 132 -11.87 13.80 -0.97
C VAL A 132 -11.01 13.66 -2.23
N VAL A 133 -11.54 13.02 -3.25
CA VAL A 133 -10.91 12.95 -4.58
C VAL A 133 -11.04 14.31 -5.27
N ASP A 134 -9.96 14.81 -5.86
CA ASP A 134 -9.91 16.12 -6.55
C ASP A 134 -10.59 16.10 -7.93
N GLU A 135 -11.82 15.58 -7.98
CA GLU A 135 -12.71 15.58 -9.14
C GLU A 135 -14.18 15.57 -8.68
N PRO A 136 -15.11 16.10 -9.48
CA PRO A 136 -16.50 16.27 -9.08
C PRO A 136 -17.33 14.97 -9.22
N PHE A 137 -16.98 13.93 -8.46
CA PHE A 137 -17.78 12.71 -8.36
C PHE A 137 -19.09 12.95 -7.61
N GLN A 138 -20.19 12.40 -8.14
CA GLN A 138 -21.51 12.47 -7.51
C GLN A 138 -21.75 11.28 -6.58
N ASN A 139 -21.25 10.11 -6.94
CA ASN A 139 -21.33 8.92 -6.11
C ASN A 139 -20.36 9.01 -4.92
N PRO A 140 -20.84 8.89 -3.66
CA PRO A 140 -19.98 8.90 -2.48
C PRO A 140 -18.88 7.82 -2.49
N LEU A 141 -19.10 6.67 -3.12
CA LEU A 141 -18.07 5.64 -3.23
C LEU A 141 -16.90 6.06 -4.13
N LEU A 142 -17.07 7.04 -5.01
CA LEU A 142 -16.02 7.53 -5.91
C LEU A 142 -15.44 8.88 -5.46
N ALA A 143 -16.17 9.62 -4.63
CA ALA A 143 -15.76 10.94 -4.14
C ALA A 143 -14.71 10.90 -3.02
N TRP A 144 -14.41 9.72 -2.46
CA TRP A 144 -13.52 9.54 -1.32
C TRP A 144 -12.56 8.39 -1.55
N ASN A 145 -11.30 8.56 -1.15
CA ASN A 145 -10.31 7.48 -1.11
C ASN A 145 -9.63 7.44 0.27
N ALA A 146 -9.30 6.24 0.73
CA ALA A 146 -8.38 6.04 1.82
C ALA A 146 -6.95 6.34 1.31
N CYS A 147 -6.20 7.11 2.08
CA CYS A 147 -4.87 7.55 1.73
C CYS A 147 -3.96 7.43 2.94
N LEU A 148 -2.74 6.98 2.69
CA LEU A 148 -1.66 6.99 3.67
C LEU A 148 -1.00 8.38 3.68
N GLU A 149 -0.53 8.83 4.84
CA GLU A 149 0.28 10.06 4.89
C GLU A 149 1.56 9.91 4.04
N PRO A 150 2.05 10.98 3.37
CA PRO A 150 3.10 10.87 2.35
C PRO A 150 4.39 10.19 2.84
N HIS A 151 4.82 10.47 4.07
CA HIS A 151 6.01 9.83 4.67
C HIS A 151 5.77 8.34 4.95
N MET A 152 4.56 7.97 5.37
CA MET A 152 4.16 6.58 5.56
C MET A 152 3.99 5.81 4.26
N ALA A 153 3.50 6.45 3.20
CA ALA A 153 3.48 5.87 1.85
C ALA A 153 4.90 5.52 1.40
N LYS A 154 5.86 6.43 1.58
CA LYS A 154 7.27 6.16 1.29
C LYS A 154 7.82 5.00 2.12
N ALA A 155 7.50 4.94 3.41
CA ALA A 155 7.94 3.85 4.27
C ALA A 155 7.38 2.49 3.82
N LEU A 156 6.08 2.44 3.48
CA LEU A 156 5.44 1.24 2.95
C LEU A 156 6.05 0.80 1.62
N ASP A 157 6.34 1.74 0.73
CA ASP A 157 7.01 1.45 -0.53
C ASP A 157 8.41 0.85 -0.29
N VAL A 158 9.19 1.39 0.64
CA VAL A 158 10.51 0.82 1.00
C VAL A 158 10.36 -0.63 1.47
N LEU A 159 9.38 -0.92 2.32
CA LEU A 159 9.11 -2.27 2.81
C LEU A 159 8.75 -3.21 1.65
N LYS A 160 7.82 -2.81 0.78
CA LYS A 160 7.40 -3.58 -0.40
C LYS A 160 8.57 -3.89 -1.34
N HIS A 161 9.39 -2.89 -1.65
CA HIS A 161 10.55 -3.06 -2.54
C HIS A 161 11.65 -3.92 -1.92
N PHE A 162 11.74 -3.97 -0.59
CA PHE A 162 12.74 -4.80 0.09
C PHE A 162 12.41 -6.30 0.06
N VAL A 163 11.12 -6.65 0.04
CA VAL A 163 10.64 -8.04 0.09
C VAL A 163 10.20 -8.62 -1.25
N SER A 164 10.04 -7.76 -2.27
CA SER A 164 9.75 -8.15 -3.66
C SER A 164 11.01 -8.50 -4.44
#